data_AF-A0A1G0FIK3-F1
#
_entry.id   AF-A0A1G0FIK3-F1
#
_cell.length_a   1.000
_cell.length_b   1.000
_cell.length_c   1.000
_cell.angle_alpha   90.00
_cell.angle_beta   90.00
_cell.angle_gamma   90.00
#
_symmetry.space_group_name_H-M   'P 1'
#
loop_
_entity.id
_entity.type
_entity.pdbx_description
1 polymer ?
#
loop_
_entity_poly.entity_id
_entity_poly.type
_entity_poly.pdbx_seq_one_letter_code
_entity_poly.pdbx_strand_id
1 'polypeptide(L)'
;MIGRRIREVPEAAVSDAIFGYTIFNDIVLHDLELLTREYQQWAKNCDTFAPMGPWIATADEVPIERARMIRRRNGAIESSSSTAQMRRPFTEMVAFVASFMTLEPGDLVTSASPPAGPFVPGDVLEVEVEGIGVLRNPVASRTVDRRYAQALRL
;
A
#
# COMPACT_ATOMS: atom_id res chain seq x y z
N MET A 1 -2.24 -8.90 -5.96
CA MET A 1 -3.57 -8.86 -6.60
C MET A 1 -4.09 -10.27 -6.73
N ILE A 2 -5.34 -10.50 -6.36
CA ILE A 2 -5.99 -11.81 -6.44
C ILE A 2 -6.50 -12.04 -7.87
N GLY A 3 -6.21 -13.21 -8.43
CA GLY A 3 -6.64 -13.64 -9.77
C GLY A 3 -7.73 -14.70 -9.75
N ARG A 4 -7.93 -15.37 -8.60
CA ARG A 4 -8.94 -16.42 -8.43
C ARG A 4 -9.60 -16.28 -7.07
N ARG A 5 -10.92 -16.47 -7.04
CA ARG A 5 -11.69 -16.45 -5.80
C ARG A 5 -11.16 -17.49 -4.79
N ILE A 6 -10.91 -17.07 -3.55
CA ILE A 6 -10.47 -17.94 -2.45
C ILE A 6 -11.18 -17.60 -1.13
N ARG A 7 -11.40 -18.64 -0.32
CA ARG A 7 -11.95 -18.57 1.03
C ARG A 7 -11.54 -19.83 1.80
N GLU A 8 -11.09 -19.67 3.04
CA GLU A 8 -10.76 -20.78 3.96
C GLU A 8 -9.80 -21.81 3.32
N VAL A 9 -8.82 -21.32 2.55
CA VAL A 9 -7.80 -22.15 1.88
C VAL A 9 -6.54 -22.26 2.73
N PRO A 10 -5.80 -23.39 2.68
CA PRO A 10 -4.49 -23.48 3.30
C PRO A 10 -3.49 -22.55 2.59
N GLU A 11 -2.45 -22.09 3.30
CA GLU A 11 -1.41 -21.20 2.77
C GLU A 11 -0.78 -21.75 1.48
N ALA A 12 -0.53 -23.05 1.40
CA ALA A 12 0.06 -23.70 0.22
C ALA A 12 -0.76 -23.53 -1.07
N ALA A 13 -2.07 -23.23 -0.98
CA ALA A 13 -2.94 -23.02 -2.14
C ALA A 13 -3.04 -21.55 -2.56
N VAL A 14 -2.43 -20.62 -1.81
CA VAL A 14 -2.55 -19.18 -2.04
C VAL A 14 -1.79 -18.72 -3.27
N SER A 15 -0.60 -19.28 -3.52
CA SER A 15 0.22 -18.86 -4.67
C SER A 15 -0.53 -19.01 -6.00
N ASP A 16 -1.34 -20.06 -6.15
CA ASP A 16 -2.19 -20.32 -7.33
C ASP A 16 -3.38 -19.35 -7.47
N ALA A 17 -3.64 -18.51 -6.46
CA ALA A 17 -4.70 -17.52 -6.47
C ALA A 17 -4.17 -16.09 -6.67
N ILE A 18 -2.87 -15.87 -6.60
CA ILE A 18 -2.25 -14.57 -6.84
C ILE A 18 -2.07 -14.39 -8.35
N PHE A 19 -2.70 -13.35 -8.91
CA PHE A 19 -2.46 -12.96 -10.31
C PHE A 19 -1.08 -12.34 -10.49
N GLY A 20 -0.71 -11.46 -9.56
CA GLY A 20 0.52 -10.69 -9.67
C GLY A 20 0.66 -9.62 -8.60
N TYR A 21 1.67 -8.79 -8.77
CA TYR A 21 2.09 -7.77 -7.82
C TYR A 21 2.16 -6.40 -8.50
N THR A 22 1.87 -5.35 -7.72
CA THR A 22 1.99 -3.95 -8.13
C THR A 22 2.51 -3.16 -6.94
N ILE A 23 3.02 -1.96 -7.18
CA ILE A 23 3.35 -1.03 -6.11
C ILE A 23 2.05 -0.39 -5.62
N PHE A 24 1.89 -0.33 -4.30
CA PHE A 24 0.84 0.42 -3.63
C PHE A 24 1.50 1.30 -2.57
N ASN A 25 1.33 2.61 -2.67
CA ASN A 25 1.88 3.54 -1.71
C ASN A 25 0.75 4.04 -0.80
N ASP A 26 0.66 3.45 0.41
CA ASP A 26 -0.39 3.68 1.41
C ASP A 26 -0.18 5.03 2.13
N ILE A 27 -0.80 6.09 1.59
CA ILE A 27 -0.66 7.45 2.11
C ILE A 27 -1.49 7.63 3.37
N VAL A 28 -0.88 8.25 4.40
CA VAL A 28 -1.51 8.48 5.70
C VAL A 28 -1.35 9.92 6.14
N LEU A 29 -2.45 10.53 6.58
CA LEU A 29 -2.43 11.73 7.42
C LEU A 29 -2.11 11.34 8.86
N HIS A 30 -0.82 11.21 9.18
CA HIS A 30 -0.38 10.80 10.51
C HIS A 30 -0.80 11.78 11.60
N ASP A 31 -0.93 13.07 11.30
CA ASP A 31 -1.47 14.07 12.23
C ASP A 31 -2.90 13.72 12.68
N LEU A 32 -3.77 13.31 11.75
CA LEU A 32 -5.13 12.88 12.04
C LEU A 32 -5.17 11.52 12.77
N GLU A 33 -4.34 10.56 12.34
CA GLU A 33 -4.23 9.23 12.96
C GLU A 33 -3.75 9.30 14.41
N LEU A 34 -2.84 10.24 14.74
CA LEU A 34 -2.29 10.43 16.08
C LEU A 34 -3.29 11.02 17.07
N LEU A 35 -4.37 11.68 16.62
CA LEU A 35 -5.42 12.18 17.50
C LEU A 35 -6.21 11.03 18.14
N THR A 36 -6.57 10.03 17.34
CA THR A 36 -7.24 8.81 17.81
C THR A 36 -7.22 7.74 16.71
N ARG A 37 -7.12 6.47 17.12
CA ARG A 37 -7.22 5.33 16.20
C ARG A 37 -8.57 5.24 15.49
N GLU A 38 -9.62 5.84 16.06
CA GLU A 38 -10.93 5.94 15.43
C GLU A 38 -10.90 6.77 14.14
N TYR A 39 -9.85 7.56 13.89
CA TYR A 39 -9.73 8.36 12.68
C TYR A 39 -8.90 7.71 11.57
N GLN A 40 -8.41 6.50 11.78
CA GLN A 40 -7.52 5.81 10.84
C GLN A 40 -8.16 5.65 9.44
N GLN A 41 -9.46 5.38 9.35
CA GLN A 41 -10.16 5.30 8.07
C GLN A 41 -10.22 6.65 7.34
N TRP A 42 -10.35 7.78 8.05
CA TRP A 42 -10.33 9.09 7.40
C TRP A 42 -8.91 9.54 7.04
N ALA A 43 -7.89 9.04 7.74
CA ALA A 43 -6.50 9.33 7.45
C ALA A 43 -5.95 8.64 6.19
N LYS A 44 -6.65 7.61 5.69
CA LYS A 44 -6.20 6.74 4.57
C LYS A 44 -7.12 6.72 3.35
N ASN A 45 -8.38 7.14 3.49
CA ASN A 45 -9.39 7.00 2.43
C ASN A 45 -9.73 8.32 1.71
N CYS A 46 -8.84 9.31 1.76
CA CYS A 46 -9.02 10.51 0.94
C CYS A 46 -8.70 10.22 -0.53
N ASP A 47 -9.27 11.04 -1.42
CA ASP A 47 -8.90 11.04 -2.84
C ASP A 47 -7.37 11.06 -2.97
N THR A 48 -6.84 10.27 -3.89
CA THR A 48 -5.40 10.13 -4.20
C THR A 48 -4.52 9.47 -3.14
N PHE A 49 -5.06 8.88 -2.07
CA PHE A 49 -4.24 8.27 -0.98
C PHE A 49 -3.84 6.81 -1.22
N ALA A 50 -4.36 6.21 -2.28
CA ALA A 50 -4.06 4.84 -2.69
C ALA A 50 -3.40 4.77 -4.09
N PRO A 51 -2.33 5.55 -4.39
CA PRO A 51 -1.65 5.45 -5.66
C PRO A 51 -1.08 4.05 -5.86
N MET A 52 -1.37 3.49 -7.03
CA MET A 52 -1.04 2.14 -7.44
C MET A 52 -0.47 2.14 -8.85
N GLY A 53 0.50 1.26 -9.12
CA GLY A 53 1.04 1.00 -10.45
C GLY A 53 2.55 0.75 -10.42
N PRO A 54 3.29 1.13 -11.46
CA PRO A 54 2.82 1.65 -12.75
C PRO A 54 2.06 0.62 -13.60
N TRP A 55 2.24 -0.68 -13.31
CA TRP A 55 1.50 -1.80 -13.88
C TRP A 55 1.47 -2.95 -12.87
N ILE A 56 0.73 -4.01 -13.21
CA ILE A 56 0.73 -5.26 -12.47
C ILE A 56 1.69 -6.20 -13.18
N ALA A 57 2.77 -6.60 -12.51
CA ALA A 57 3.66 -7.67 -12.97
C ALA A 57 3.06 -9.02 -12.57
N THR A 58 3.09 -10.01 -13.46
CA THR A 58 2.56 -11.34 -13.13
C THR A 58 3.42 -12.00 -12.05
N ALA A 59 2.83 -12.94 -11.31
CA ALA A 59 3.50 -13.50 -10.13
C ALA A 59 4.86 -14.15 -10.43
N ASP A 60 5.05 -14.66 -11.65
CA ASP A 60 6.28 -15.29 -12.14
C ASP A 60 7.38 -14.28 -12.54
N GLU A 61 7.05 -13.00 -12.77
CA GLU A 61 8.01 -11.96 -13.16
C GLU A 61 8.71 -11.31 -11.96
N VAL A 62 8.13 -11.41 -10.77
CA VAL A 62 8.63 -10.73 -9.56
C VAL A 62 9.29 -11.75 -8.63
N PRO A 63 10.56 -11.54 -8.23
CA PRO A 63 11.23 -12.40 -7.24
C PRO A 63 10.70 -12.09 -5.82
N ILE A 64 9.41 -12.28 -5.59
CA ILE A 64 8.66 -11.69 -4.47
C ILE A 64 9.18 -12.07 -3.09
N GLU A 65 9.86 -13.22 -2.94
CA GLU A 65 10.47 -13.64 -1.66
C GLU A 65 11.68 -12.79 -1.27
N ARG A 66 12.27 -12.04 -2.21
CA ARG A 66 13.48 -11.22 -1.96
C ARG A 66 13.52 -9.88 -2.70
N ALA A 67 12.44 -9.50 -3.37
CA ALA A 67 12.35 -8.28 -4.15
C ALA A 67 12.80 -7.06 -3.34
N ARG A 68 13.76 -6.31 -3.89
CA ARG A 68 14.22 -5.05 -3.30
C ARG A 68 13.14 -3.97 -3.43
N MET A 69 12.98 -3.17 -2.38
CA MET A 69 12.04 -2.05 -2.32
C MET A 69 12.78 -0.78 -1.88
N ILE A 70 12.58 0.32 -2.61
CA ILE A 70 13.18 1.61 -2.30
C ILE A 70 12.11 2.68 -2.35
N ARG A 71 12.09 3.58 -1.35
CA ARG A 71 11.34 4.82 -1.41
C ARG A 71 12.29 6.01 -1.41
N ARG A 72 12.05 6.93 -2.34
CA ARG A 72 12.75 8.21 -2.43
C ARG A 72 11.78 9.37 -2.26
N ARG A 73 12.33 10.50 -1.80
CA ARG A 73 11.68 11.80 -1.81
C ARG A 73 12.60 12.79 -2.51
N ASN A 74 12.11 13.38 -3.60
CA ASN A 74 12.91 14.27 -4.46
C ASN A 74 14.23 13.62 -4.91
N GLY A 75 14.20 12.33 -5.28
CA GLY A 75 15.39 11.57 -5.66
C GLY A 75 16.29 11.08 -4.51
N ALA A 76 16.13 11.59 -3.29
CA ALA A 76 16.90 11.14 -2.13
C ALA A 76 16.28 9.88 -1.51
N ILE A 77 17.07 8.82 -1.29
CA ILE A 77 16.60 7.57 -0.67
C ILE A 77 16.25 7.85 0.80
N GLU A 78 14.99 7.61 1.17
CA GLU A 78 14.51 7.70 2.54
C GLU A 78 14.30 6.32 3.18
N SER A 79 14.07 5.30 2.36
CA SER A 79 13.87 3.93 2.82
C SER A 79 14.40 2.94 1.78
N SER A 80 15.04 1.87 2.25
CA SER A 80 15.54 0.77 1.42
C SER A 80 15.38 -0.53 2.20
N SER A 81 14.66 -1.49 1.63
CA SER A 81 14.34 -2.77 2.25
C SER A 81 14.21 -3.86 1.19
N SER A 82 13.81 -5.06 1.63
CA SER A 82 13.53 -6.21 0.77
C SER A 82 12.38 -6.99 1.39
N THR A 83 11.57 -7.64 0.56
CA THR A 83 10.52 -8.54 1.01
C THR A 83 11.05 -9.72 1.83
N ALA A 84 12.33 -10.07 1.69
CA ALA A 84 13.00 -11.06 2.55
C ALA A 84 13.05 -10.64 4.03
N GLN A 85 12.84 -9.37 4.34
CA GLN A 85 12.79 -8.84 5.72
C GLN A 85 11.37 -8.85 6.31
N MET A 86 10.37 -9.27 5.53
CA MET A 86 9.00 -9.34 6.00
C MET A 86 8.86 -10.39 7.10
N ARG A 87 8.22 -10.01 8.22
CA ARG A 87 7.93 -10.93 9.32
C ARG A 87 6.91 -12.00 8.96
N ARG A 88 6.07 -11.71 7.96
CA ARG A 88 4.94 -12.51 7.48
C ARG A 88 4.96 -12.45 5.95
N PRO A 89 5.13 -13.57 5.24
CA PRO A 89 5.10 -13.57 3.77
C PRO A 89 3.69 -13.25 3.24
N PHE A 90 3.61 -12.91 1.96
CA PHE A 90 2.33 -12.60 1.29
C PHE A 90 1.35 -13.78 1.33
N THR A 91 1.85 -15.01 1.20
CA THR A 91 1.05 -16.23 1.27
C THR A 91 0.34 -16.35 2.63
N GLU A 92 1.08 -16.19 3.73
CA GLU A 92 0.53 -16.23 5.10
C GLU A 92 -0.54 -15.13 5.30
N MET A 93 -0.26 -13.90 4.87
CA MET A 93 -1.21 -12.78 5.01
C MET A 93 -2.51 -13.03 4.23
N VAL A 94 -2.40 -13.49 2.99
CA VAL A 94 -3.57 -13.76 2.14
C VAL A 94 -4.37 -14.95 2.66
N ALA A 95 -3.71 -16.03 3.13
CA ALA A 95 -4.38 -17.15 3.78
C ALA A 95 -5.14 -16.71 5.03
N PHE A 96 -4.52 -15.86 5.85
CA PHE A 96 -5.14 -15.28 7.04
C PHE A 96 -6.38 -14.47 6.68
N VAL A 97 -6.29 -13.53 5.73
CA VAL A 97 -7.45 -12.74 5.29
C VAL A 97 -8.55 -13.65 4.71
N ALA A 98 -8.18 -14.63 3.90
CA ALA A 98 -9.10 -15.59 3.30
C ALA A 98 -9.86 -16.45 4.33
N SER A 99 -9.37 -16.55 5.57
CA SER A 99 -10.02 -17.31 6.65
C SER A 99 -11.30 -16.66 7.17
N PHE A 100 -11.46 -15.34 7.00
CA PHE A 100 -12.64 -14.60 7.46
C PHE A 100 -13.26 -13.68 6.39
N MET A 101 -12.60 -13.49 5.25
CA MET A 101 -13.10 -12.69 4.13
C MET A 101 -12.93 -13.49 2.84
N THR A 102 -14.00 -13.58 2.02
CA THR A 102 -13.83 -14.13 0.66
C THR A 102 -13.07 -13.11 -0.17
N LEU A 103 -11.96 -13.53 -0.77
CA LEU A 103 -11.22 -12.71 -1.72
C LEU A 103 -11.65 -13.05 -3.15
N GLU A 104 -11.93 -12.03 -3.95
CA GLU A 104 -12.38 -12.11 -5.33
C GLU A 104 -11.29 -11.68 -6.32
N PRO A 105 -11.36 -12.11 -7.59
CA PRO A 105 -10.47 -11.60 -8.63
C PRO A 105 -10.53 -10.06 -8.72
N GLY A 106 -9.36 -9.42 -8.69
CA GLY A 106 -9.22 -7.97 -8.64
C GLY A 106 -8.94 -7.41 -7.24
N ASP A 107 -9.15 -8.20 -6.19
CA ASP A 107 -8.85 -7.75 -4.83
C ASP A 107 -7.36 -7.45 -4.63
N LEU A 108 -7.12 -6.38 -3.88
CA LEU A 108 -5.79 -5.96 -3.45
C LEU A 108 -5.62 -6.24 -1.97
N VAL A 109 -4.66 -7.12 -1.66
CA VAL A 109 -4.18 -7.32 -0.29
C VAL A 109 -2.85 -6.58 -0.17
N THR A 110 -2.82 -5.55 0.67
CA THR A 110 -1.63 -4.74 0.91
C THR A 110 -0.91 -5.20 2.17
N SER A 111 0.42 -5.14 2.18
CA SER A 111 1.22 -5.37 3.38
C SER A 111 1.49 -4.05 4.12
N ALA A 112 2.17 -4.15 5.25
CA ALA A 112 2.84 -2.98 5.82
C ALA A 112 3.96 -2.48 4.89
N SER A 113 4.33 -1.21 5.05
CA SER A 113 5.46 -0.60 4.37
C SER A 113 6.65 -0.46 5.33
N PRO A 114 7.90 -0.53 4.83
CA PRO A 114 9.07 -0.12 5.60
C PRO A 114 8.92 1.34 6.08
N PRO A 115 9.55 1.71 7.22
CA PRO A 115 9.52 3.09 7.70
C PRO A 115 10.01 4.09 6.65
N ALA A 116 9.35 5.24 6.62
CA ALA A 116 9.51 6.29 5.63
C ALA A 116 9.35 7.66 6.29
N GLY A 117 10.03 8.68 5.77
CA GLY A 117 9.96 10.04 6.29
C GLY A 117 8.67 10.78 5.92
N PRO A 118 8.27 11.80 6.70
CA PRO A 118 7.16 12.68 6.36
C PRO A 118 7.46 13.47 5.09
N PHE A 119 6.41 13.95 4.43
CA PHE A 119 6.51 14.72 3.19
C PHE A 119 5.52 15.89 3.21
N VAL A 120 5.76 16.88 2.35
CA VAL A 120 4.97 18.12 2.27
C VAL A 120 4.60 18.44 0.82
N PRO A 121 3.60 19.32 0.59
CA PRO A 121 3.30 19.82 -0.75
C PRO A 121 4.56 20.34 -1.47
N GLY A 122 4.72 19.96 -2.73
CA GLY A 122 5.90 20.24 -3.54
C GLY A 122 6.90 19.08 -3.62
N ASP A 123 6.84 18.12 -2.69
CA ASP A 123 7.66 16.91 -2.76
C ASP A 123 7.21 15.99 -3.91
N VAL A 124 8.13 15.15 -4.38
CA VAL A 124 7.85 14.02 -5.26
C VAL A 124 8.24 12.73 -4.55
N LEU A 125 7.27 11.85 -4.37
CA LEU A 125 7.49 10.51 -3.82
C LEU A 125 7.74 9.52 -4.97
N GLU A 126 8.76 8.69 -4.82
CA GLU A 126 9.14 7.67 -5.79
C GLU A 126 9.30 6.33 -5.07
N VAL A 127 8.43 5.37 -5.37
CA VAL A 127 8.52 4.01 -4.82
C VAL A 127 8.95 3.08 -5.94
N GLU A 128 10.05 2.37 -5.73
CA GLU A 128 10.62 1.40 -6.67
C GLU A 128 10.56 0.01 -6.07
N VAL A 129 10.06 -0.95 -6.85
CA VAL A 129 10.06 -2.37 -6.49
C VAL A 129 10.68 -3.16 -7.65
N GLU A 130 11.66 -4.00 -7.30
CA GLU A 130 12.32 -4.90 -8.25
C GLU A 130 11.31 -5.80 -8.97
N GLY A 131 11.46 -5.92 -10.30
CA GLY A 131 10.52 -6.68 -11.14
C GLY A 131 9.23 -5.94 -11.48
N ILE A 132 8.96 -4.77 -10.87
CA ILE A 132 7.77 -3.97 -11.18
C ILE A 132 8.18 -2.67 -11.87
N GLY A 133 8.79 -1.71 -11.18
CA GLY A 133 9.11 -0.42 -11.77
C GLY A 133 9.15 0.69 -10.73
N VAL A 134 8.90 1.93 -11.17
CA VAL A 134 8.85 3.11 -10.30
C VAL A 134 7.47 3.76 -10.35
N LEU A 135 6.82 3.84 -9.19
CA LEU A 135 5.60 4.61 -8.98
C LEU A 135 5.99 6.01 -8.47
N ARG A 136 5.70 7.05 -9.26
CA ARG A 136 6.10 8.44 -9.00
C ARG A 136 4.89 9.33 -8.80
N ASN A 137 4.75 9.93 -7.63
CA ASN A 137 3.61 10.76 -7.26
C ASN A 137 4.07 12.15 -6.77
N PRO A 138 3.78 13.25 -7.51
CA PRO A 138 3.96 14.59 -6.99
C PRO A 138 2.91 14.89 -5.90
N VAL A 139 3.34 15.55 -4.84
CA VAL A 139 2.49 15.92 -3.71
C VAL A 139 2.01 17.35 -3.89
N ALA A 140 0.69 17.55 -3.87
CA ALA A 140 0.07 18.87 -3.90
C ALA A 140 -0.84 19.06 -2.69
N SER A 141 -0.96 20.30 -2.21
CA SER A 141 -1.99 20.66 -1.25
C SER A 141 -3.31 20.96 -1.95
N ARG A 142 -4.40 20.78 -1.21
CA ARG A 142 -5.73 21.21 -1.63
C ARG A 142 -6.41 21.97 -0.51
N THR A 143 -7.13 23.03 -0.84
CA THR A 143 -8.04 23.70 0.09
C THR A 143 -9.34 22.91 0.20
N VAL A 144 -9.76 22.63 1.43
CA VAL A 144 -11.03 21.94 1.73
C VAL A 144 -12.08 22.93 2.26
N ASP A 145 -13.36 22.69 1.97
CA ASP A 145 -14.46 23.50 2.55
C ASP A 145 -14.57 23.22 4.05
N ARG A 146 -14.34 24.26 4.85
CA ARG A 146 -14.37 24.19 6.33
C ARG A 146 -15.70 24.64 6.93
N ARG A 147 -16.70 25.00 6.12
CA ARG A 147 -17.97 25.56 6.59
C ARG A 147 -18.67 24.67 7.60
N TYR A 148 -18.67 23.36 7.36
CA TYR A 148 -19.28 22.40 8.29
C TYR A 148 -18.55 22.37 9.64
N ALA A 149 -17.22 22.27 9.62
CA ALA A 149 -16.41 22.29 10.85
C ALA A 149 -16.59 23.61 11.62
N GLN A 150 -16.62 24.74 10.92
CA GLN A 150 -16.86 26.07 11.52
C GLN A 150 -18.26 26.19 12.15
N ALA A 151 -19.28 25.61 11.52
CA ALA A 151 -20.65 25.63 12.04
C ALA A 151 -20.81 24.85 13.35
N LEU A 152 -20.01 23.80 13.56
CA LEU A 152 -20.04 22.98 14.77
C LEU A 152 -19.43 23.68 16.00
N ARG A 153 -18.69 24.79 15.83
CA ARG A 153 -18.00 25.52 16.91
C ARG A 153 -17.20 24.62 17.87
N LEU A 154 -16.68 23.50 17.36
CA LEU A 154 -15.73 22.64 18.06
C LEU A 154 -14.35 23.32 18.15
#